data_AF-A0A7Y3IAL6-F1
#
_entry.id   AF-A0A7Y3IAL6-F1
#
_cell.length_a   1.000
_cell.length_b   1.000
_cell.length_c   1.000
_cell.angle_alpha   90.00
_cell.angle_beta   90.00
_cell.angle_gamma   90.00
#
_symmetry.space_group_name_H-M   'P 1'
#
loop_
_entity.id
_entity.type
_entity.pdbx_description
1 polymer ?
#
loop_
_entity_poly.entity_id
_entity_poly.type
_entity_poly.pdbx_seq_one_letter_code
_entity_poly.pdbx_strand_id
1 'polypeptide(L)' 'MRSGVGRQAVQRRTLEALGLKRHQQTVVHDDTPQIRGMIEKVDYLLEVREVD' A
#
# COMPACT_ATOMS: atom_id res chain seq x y z
N MET A 1 6.31 2.68 7.87
CA MET A 1 5.34 1.61 7.54
C MET A 1 4.72 1.02 8.81
N ARG A 2 3.39 0.91 8.88
CA ARG A 2 2.64 0.33 10.01
C ARG A 2 2.08 -1.04 9.63
N SER A 3 1.96 -1.95 10.60
CA SER A 3 1.38 -3.28 10.36
C SER A 3 -0.13 -3.19 10.02
N GLY A 4 -0.59 -4.06 9.12
CA GLY A 4 -2.00 -4.20 8.73
C GLY A 4 -2.86 -4.97 9.75
N VAL A 5 -2.26 -5.57 10.78
CA VAL A 5 -2.99 -6.28 11.84
C VAL A 5 -3.86 -5.29 12.63
N GLY A 6 -5.12 -5.65 12.89
CA GLY A 6 -6.08 -4.80 13.60
C GLY A 6 -6.67 -3.64 12.79
N ARG A 7 -6.35 -3.55 11.49
CA ARG A 7 -6.92 -2.54 10.57
C ARG A 7 -8.24 -2.99 9.96
N GLN A 8 -9.02 -2.03 9.48
CA GLN A 8 -10.28 -2.29 8.78
C GLN A 8 -10.04 -3.24 7.59
N ALA A 9 -10.99 -4.13 7.31
CA ALA A 9 -10.86 -5.13 6.25
C ALA A 9 -10.62 -4.52 4.86
N VAL A 10 -11.15 -3.32 4.60
CA VAL A 10 -10.92 -2.58 3.35
C VAL A 10 -9.44 -2.21 3.21
N GLN A 11 -8.82 -1.66 4.26
CA GLN A 11 -7.41 -1.25 4.23
C GLN A 11 -6.49 -2.44 4.04
N ARG A 12 -6.77 -3.57 4.72
CA ARG A 12 -6.01 -4.82 4.56
C ARG A 12 -6.07 -5.33 3.12
N ARG A 13 -7.26 -5.34 2.51
CA ARG A 13 -7.44 -5.73 1.10
C ARG A 13 -6.70 -4.77 0.14
N THR A 14 -6.70 -3.47 0.41
CA THR A 14 -5.92 -2.52 -0.40
C THR A 14 -4.43 -2.81 -0.33
N LEU A 15 -3.88 -3.06 0.86
CA LEU A 15 -2.47 -3.43 1.04
C LEU A 15 -2.14 -4.75 0.32
N GLU A 16 -3.00 -5.76 0.44
CA GLU A 16 -2.83 -7.05 -0.25
C GLU A 16 -2.88 -6.91 -1.78
N ALA A 17 -3.80 -6.06 -2.30
CA ALA A 17 -3.92 -5.79 -3.72
C ALA A 17 -2.72 -5.00 -4.28
N LEU A 18 -2.11 -4.12 -3.47
CA LEU A 18 -0.81 -3.51 -3.75
C LEU A 18 0.37 -4.49 -3.58
N GLY A 19 0.12 -5.75 -3.22
CA GLY A 19 1.16 -6.78 -3.08
C GLY A 19 1.91 -6.77 -1.75
N LEU A 20 1.51 -5.93 -0.78
CA LEU A 20 2.13 -5.79 0.53
C LEU A 20 1.56 -6.83 1.51
N LYS A 21 2.15 -8.03 1.52
CA LYS A 21 1.71 -9.17 2.35
C LYS A 21 2.52 -9.33 3.64
N ARG A 22 3.73 -8.79 3.68
CA ARG A 22 4.68 -8.93 4.80
C ARG A 22 5.08 -7.56 5.35
N HIS A 23 5.51 -7.54 6.61
CA HIS A 23 6.04 -6.32 7.22
C HIS A 23 7.34 -5.90 6.52
N GLN A 24 7.54 -4.59 6.32
CA GLN A 24 8.71 -4.01 5.65
C GLN A 24 8.94 -4.46 4.19
N GLN A 25 7.93 -5.03 3.54
CA GLN A 25 8.00 -5.39 2.13
C GLN A 25 7.92 -4.14 1.26
N THR A 26 8.74 -4.07 0.21
CA THR A 26 8.64 -3.05 -0.84
C THR A 26 8.14 -3.70 -2.13
N VAL A 27 7.27 -3.00 -2.85
CA VAL A 27 6.76 -3.40 -4.17
C VAL A 27 6.79 -2.16 -5.07
N VAL A 28 7.21 -2.34 -6.33
CA VAL A 28 7.19 -1.29 -7.35
C VAL A 28 5.95 -1.49 -8.21
N HIS A 29 5.27 -0.39 -8.54
CA HIS A 29 4.08 -0.36 -9.39
C HIS A 29 4.21 0.75 -10.43
N ASP A 30 3.54 0.57 -11.56
CA ASP A 30 3.40 1.61 -12.56
C ASP A 30 2.59 2.79 -12.01
N ASP A 31 2.99 4.00 -12.38
CA ASP A 31 2.32 5.23 -11.97
C ASP A 31 1.02 5.45 -12.75
N THR A 32 -0.04 4.80 -12.26
CA THR A 32 -1.40 4.88 -12.84
C THR A 32 -2.37 5.56 -11.87
N PRO A 33 -3.41 6.26 -12.37
CA PRO A 33 -4.43 6.88 -11.53
C PRO A 33 -5.10 5.88 -10.56
N GLN A 34 -5.24 4.62 -10.97
CA GLN A 34 -5.79 3.55 -10.16
C GLN A 34 -4.89 3.25 -8.95
N ILE A 35 -3.57 3.11 -9.17
CA ILE A 35 -2.60 2.86 -8.09
C ILE A 35 -2.52 4.08 -7.16
N ARG A 36 -2.50 5.31 -7.71
CA ARG A 36 -2.54 6.54 -6.90
C ARG A 36 -3.76 6.58 -5.98
N GLY A 37 -4.96 6.31 -6.51
CA GLY A 37 -6.19 6.27 -5.70
C GLY A 37 -6.22 5.14 -4.66
N MET A 38 -5.50 4.04 -4.88
CA MET A 38 -5.31 3.01 -3.86
C MET A 38 -4.36 3.47 -2.76
N ILE A 39 -3.25 4.11 -3.12
CA ILE A 39 -2.26 4.68 -2.20
C ILE A 39 -2.92 5.72 -1.30
N GLU A 40 -3.69 6.66 -1.85
CA GLU A 40 -4.39 7.72 -1.09
C GLU A 40 -5.27 7.16 0.04
N LYS A 41 -5.86 5.97 -0.14
CA LYS A 41 -6.72 5.35 0.88
C LYS A 41 -5.95 4.76 2.06
N VAL A 42 -4.65 4.53 1.93
CA VAL A 42 -3.79 3.87 2.92
C VAL A 42 -2.47 4.60 3.13
N ASP A 43 -2.36 5.86 2.71
CA ASP A 43 -1.14 6.67 2.71
C ASP A 43 -0.45 6.71 4.08
N TYR A 44 -1.23 6.83 5.16
CA TYR A 44 -0.76 6.85 6.54
C TYR A 44 -0.22 5.49 7.06
N LEU A 45 -0.37 4.41 6.30
CA LEU A 45 0.14 3.07 6.62
C LEU A 45 1.47 2.76 5.94
N LEU A 46 1.78 3.41 4.83
CA LEU A 46 2.91 3.09 3.96
C LEU A 46 3.78 4.32 3.72
N GLU A 47 4.88 4.11 2.99
CA GLU A 47 5.79 5.15 2.55
C GLU A 47 5.95 4.95 1.05
N VAL A 48 5.82 6.04 0.27
CA VAL A 48 5.95 6.01 -1.19
C VAL A 48 7.20 6.78 -1.57
N ARG A 49 7.95 6.23 -2.52
CA ARG A 49 9.12 6.87 -3.12
C ARG A 49 9.09 6.60 -4.61
N GLU A 50 9.50 7.58 -5.39
CA GLU A 50 9.76 7.40 -6.81
C GLU A 50 11.02 6.54 -6.99
N VAL A 51 11.01 5.70 -8.03
CA VAL A 51 12.10 4.78 -8.36
C VAL A 51 12.43 4.98 -9.83
N ASP A 52 13.71 5.19 -10.14
CA ASP A 52 14.23 5.41 -11.50
C ASP A 52 14.34 4.12 -12.32
#